data_AF-A0A7W0MJ33-F1
#
_entry.id   AF-A0A7W0MJ33-F1
#
_cell.length_a   1.000
_cell.length_b   1.000
_cell.length_c   1.000
_cell.angle_alpha   90.00
_cell.angle_beta   90.00
_cell.angle_gamma   90.00
#
_symmetry.space_group_name_H-M   'P 1'
#
loop_
_entity.id
_entity.type
_entity.pdbx_description
1 polymer ?
#
loop_
_entity_poly.entity_id
_entity_poly.type
_entity_poly.pdbx_seq_one_letter_code
_entity_poly.pdbx_strand_id
1 'polypeptide(L)'
;MLLSELTTIYLAAAAPVGVAYFLRQQQQDESDYVARNIARATGIALVWPLALILLLLRSKSSTQADDGTTLPLTAQPGDEARLDQALRLCLDALHETEDRAQEAFAGRGEQVRHALLDACSSLERHAGLTRAVMLLVEDGATPFARELELARVAGRDSGDLQVAGRCIQRRNSARLKAHHSRARVELLHALAELHEIIDRGYLFTHADKQLALHFSAAVLQFYVCVVELLTLLGERATAEGVGRLIDAATARVRALQSMTHRELSLTETGDELCANTMPPRHSNVTQFSPRAT
;
A
#
# COMPACT_ATOMS: atom_id res chain seq x y z
N MET A 1 -39.23 9.98 -14.56
CA MET A 1 -38.58 10.93 -13.64
C MET A 1 -37.17 10.53 -13.23
N LEU A 2 -36.81 9.23 -13.21
CA LEU A 2 -35.47 8.77 -12.79
C LEU A 2 -34.31 9.19 -13.72
N LEU A 3 -34.54 9.35 -15.03
CA LEU A 3 -33.46 9.66 -15.98
C LEU A 3 -32.96 11.10 -15.88
N SER A 4 -33.84 12.07 -15.62
CA SER A 4 -33.45 13.48 -15.49
C SER A 4 -32.70 13.77 -14.19
N GLU A 5 -33.01 13.05 -13.11
CA GLU A 5 -32.27 13.12 -11.84
C GLU A 5 -30.90 12.43 -11.94
N LEU A 6 -30.83 11.28 -12.62
CA LEU A 6 -29.55 10.63 -12.90
C LEU A 6 -28.64 11.49 -13.79
N THR A 7 -29.19 12.16 -14.81
CA THR A 7 -28.37 13.06 -15.64
C THR A 7 -27.92 14.31 -14.89
N THR A 8 -28.73 14.85 -13.96
CA THR A 8 -28.31 16.00 -13.14
C THR A 8 -27.26 15.61 -12.09
N ILE A 9 -27.41 14.48 -11.42
CA ILE A 9 -26.39 13.95 -10.49
C ILE A 9 -25.10 13.61 -11.25
N TYR A 10 -25.22 13.05 -12.45
CA TYR A 10 -24.09 12.76 -13.34
C TYR A 10 -23.34 14.03 -13.77
N LEU A 11 -24.07 15.08 -14.18
CA LEU A 11 -23.46 16.36 -14.57
C LEU A 11 -22.79 17.04 -13.37
N ALA A 12 -23.40 16.96 -12.18
CA ALA A 12 -22.87 17.57 -10.96
C ALA A 12 -21.60 16.86 -10.45
N ALA A 13 -21.52 15.52 -10.57
CA ALA A 13 -20.35 14.75 -10.14
C ALA A 13 -19.18 14.79 -11.14
N ALA A 14 -19.47 14.93 -12.44
CA ALA A 14 -18.44 15.03 -13.50
C ALA A 14 -17.83 16.44 -13.61
N ALA A 15 -18.56 17.48 -13.20
CA ALA A 15 -18.11 18.87 -13.23
C ALA A 15 -16.78 19.13 -12.50
N PRO A 16 -16.54 18.69 -11.25
CA PRO A 16 -15.29 18.97 -10.54
C PRO A 16 -14.07 18.29 -11.17
N VAL A 17 -14.23 17.12 -11.78
CA VAL A 17 -13.11 16.41 -12.45
C VAL A 17 -12.74 17.08 -13.78
N GLY A 18 -13.74 17.50 -14.55
CA GLY A 18 -13.52 18.27 -15.78
C GLY A 18 -12.89 19.64 -15.50
N VAL A 19 -13.34 20.34 -14.47
CA VAL A 19 -12.78 21.63 -14.04
C VAL A 19 -11.37 21.47 -13.48
N ALA A 20 -11.08 20.43 -12.69
CA ALA A 20 -9.74 20.17 -12.19
C ALA A 20 -8.75 19.86 -13.32
N TYR A 21 -9.17 19.13 -14.35
CA TYR A 21 -8.34 18.84 -15.51
C TYR A 21 -8.11 20.09 -16.38
N PHE A 22 -9.16 20.92 -16.56
CA PHE A 22 -9.08 22.17 -17.32
C PHE A 22 -8.18 23.20 -16.64
N LEU A 23 -8.25 23.34 -15.30
CA LEU A 23 -7.40 24.22 -14.52
C LEU A 23 -5.92 23.79 -14.55
N ARG A 24 -5.66 22.47 -14.54
CA ARG A 24 -4.30 21.93 -14.65
C ARG A 24 -3.68 22.16 -16.03
N GLN A 25 -4.52 22.22 -17.06
CA GLN A 25 -4.11 22.40 -18.45
C GLN A 25 -3.97 23.89 -18.84
N GLN A 26 -4.67 24.80 -18.15
CA GLN A 26 -4.52 26.25 -18.31
C GLN A 26 -3.17 26.78 -17.78
N GLN A 27 -2.51 26.03 -16.89
CA GLN A 27 -1.21 26.38 -16.33
C GLN A 27 -0.02 26.06 -17.25
N GLN A 28 -0.23 25.46 -18.42
CA GLN A 28 0.82 24.78 -19.19
C GLN A 28 1.07 25.23 -20.64
N ASP A 29 0.43 26.30 -21.15
CA ASP A 29 0.95 27.21 -22.22
C ASP A 29 -0.10 27.80 -23.17
N GLU A 30 0.31 28.94 -23.75
CA GLU A 30 -0.28 29.74 -24.83
C GLU A 30 -0.62 28.93 -26.11
N SER A 31 -1.78 29.28 -26.70
CA SER A 31 -2.01 29.39 -28.15
C SER A 31 -1.68 28.18 -29.06
N ASP A 32 -2.72 27.37 -29.36
CA ASP A 32 -3.26 27.10 -30.72
C ASP A 32 -3.87 25.69 -30.96
N TYR A 33 -3.99 24.83 -29.94
CA TYR A 33 -4.58 23.49 -30.12
C TYR A 33 -5.77 23.17 -29.20
N VAL A 34 -6.65 24.15 -29.00
CA VAL A 34 -7.83 24.05 -28.11
C VAL A 34 -8.82 22.96 -28.56
N ALA A 35 -9.11 22.84 -29.86
CA ALA A 35 -10.12 21.90 -30.36
C ALA A 35 -9.74 20.43 -30.19
N ARG A 36 -8.44 20.10 -30.31
CA ARG A 36 -7.93 18.72 -30.21
C ARG A 36 -7.86 18.24 -28.75
N ASN A 37 -7.64 19.16 -27.82
CA ASN A 37 -7.58 18.88 -26.38
C ASN A 37 -8.98 18.70 -25.78
N ILE A 38 -9.99 19.45 -26.26
CA ILE A 38 -11.39 19.25 -25.85
C ILE A 38 -11.89 17.85 -26.26
N ALA A 39 -11.55 17.38 -27.46
CA ALA A 39 -11.92 16.04 -27.93
C ALA A 39 -11.27 14.89 -27.13
N ARG A 40 -10.05 15.10 -26.61
CA ARG A 40 -9.38 14.11 -25.73
C ARG A 40 -9.95 14.13 -24.31
N ALA A 41 -10.29 15.31 -23.78
CA ALA A 41 -10.91 15.44 -22.45
C ALA A 41 -12.32 14.82 -22.42
N THR A 42 -13.13 15.00 -23.47
CA THR A 42 -14.44 14.35 -23.59
C THR A 42 -14.33 12.84 -23.78
N GLY A 43 -13.30 12.37 -24.49
CA GLY A 43 -13.01 10.94 -24.62
C GLY A 43 -12.73 10.26 -23.28
N ILE A 44 -11.88 10.86 -22.44
CA ILE A 44 -11.52 10.31 -21.12
C ILE A 44 -12.73 10.34 -20.16
N ALA A 45 -13.56 11.39 -20.23
CA ALA A 45 -14.78 11.50 -19.45
C ALA A 45 -15.85 10.43 -19.80
N LEU A 46 -15.86 9.95 -21.05
CA LEU A 46 -16.75 8.87 -21.50
C LEU A 46 -16.21 7.45 -21.21
N VAL A 47 -14.89 7.28 -21.09
CA VAL A 47 -14.28 5.97 -20.81
C VAL A 47 -14.45 5.57 -19.33
N TRP A 48 -14.47 6.53 -18.41
CA TRP A 48 -14.66 6.28 -16.98
C TRP A 48 -15.98 5.56 -16.61
N PRO A 49 -17.16 5.96 -17.11
CA PRO A 49 -18.40 5.25 -16.83
C PRO A 49 -18.42 3.82 -17.39
N LEU A 50 -17.76 3.56 -18.52
CA LEU A 50 -17.61 2.21 -19.06
C LEU A 50 -16.76 1.32 -18.15
N ALA A 51 -15.66 1.86 -17.59
CA ALA A 51 -14.84 1.17 -16.60
C ALA A 51 -15.62 0.89 -15.29
N LEU A 52 -16.43 1.86 -14.82
CA LEU A 52 -17.26 1.73 -13.63
C LEU A 52 -18.37 0.68 -13.82
N ILE A 53 -19.02 0.66 -15.00
CA ILE A 53 -20.05 -0.33 -15.34
C ILE A 53 -19.43 -1.73 -15.42
N LEU A 54 -18.24 -1.89 -16.01
CA LEU A 54 -17.53 -3.17 -16.03
C LEU A 54 -17.15 -3.65 -14.63
N LEU A 55 -16.71 -2.75 -13.74
CA LEU A 55 -16.44 -3.06 -12.33
C LEU A 55 -17.71 -3.47 -11.58
N LEU A 56 -18.82 -2.77 -11.79
CA LEU A 56 -20.10 -3.09 -11.16
C LEU A 56 -20.70 -4.40 -11.68
N LEU A 57 -20.59 -4.69 -12.98
CA LEU A 57 -21.02 -5.96 -13.57
C LEU A 57 -20.18 -7.13 -13.03
N ARG A 58 -18.87 -6.91 -12.79
CA ARG A 58 -17.99 -7.91 -12.17
C ARG A 58 -18.28 -8.12 -10.68
N SER A 59 -18.77 -7.09 -9.98
CA SER A 59 -19.18 -7.20 -8.57
C SER A 59 -20.48 -7.97 -8.38
N LYS A 60 -21.43 -7.88 -9.34
CA LYS A 60 -22.72 -8.57 -9.28
C LYS A 60 -22.63 -10.08 -9.50
N SER A 61 -21.56 -10.59 -10.13
CA SER A 61 -21.30 -12.03 -10.18
C SER A 61 -20.70 -12.59 -8.89
N SER A 62 -20.43 -11.75 -7.88
CA SER A 62 -19.86 -12.16 -6.59
C SER A 62 -20.83 -12.02 -5.41
N THR A 63 -22.12 -11.78 -5.67
CA THR A 63 -23.14 -11.56 -4.62
C THR A 63 -24.13 -12.72 -4.54
N GLN A 64 -23.63 -13.94 -4.40
CA GLN A 64 -24.45 -15.06 -3.93
C GLN A 64 -23.58 -16.14 -3.25
N ALA A 65 -23.00 -15.79 -2.10
CA ALA A 65 -22.53 -16.74 -1.07
C ALA A 65 -22.12 -15.92 0.17
N ASP A 66 -23.12 -15.28 0.79
CA ASP A 66 -22.99 -14.76 2.15
C ASP A 66 -23.52 -15.87 3.08
N ASP A 67 -22.68 -16.87 3.31
CA ASP A 67 -22.78 -17.76 4.46
C ASP A 67 -21.36 -18.15 4.82
N GLY A 68 -21.00 -17.91 6.08
CA GLY A 68 -19.62 -17.91 6.56
C GLY A 68 -18.92 -19.25 6.36
N THR A 69 -18.18 -19.39 5.26
CA THR A 69 -16.91 -20.13 5.07
C THR A 69 -16.47 -19.86 3.62
N THR A 70 -15.88 -18.69 3.33
CA THR A 70 -15.38 -18.42 1.98
C THR A 70 -14.06 -19.16 1.72
N LEU A 71 -14.16 -20.37 1.19
CA LEU A 71 -13.22 -20.94 0.22
C LEU A 71 -14.10 -21.71 -0.77
N PRO A 72 -14.16 -21.25 -2.03
CA PRO A 72 -13.53 -22.08 -3.04
C PRO A 72 -12.84 -21.20 -4.08
N LEU A 73 -11.55 -20.91 -3.87
CA LEU A 73 -10.66 -20.79 -5.01
C LEU A 73 -10.08 -22.18 -5.25
N THR A 74 -10.69 -22.93 -6.16
CA THR A 74 -9.94 -23.94 -6.89
C THR A 74 -8.83 -23.20 -7.62
N ALA A 75 -7.62 -23.22 -7.05
CA ALA A 75 -6.46 -22.49 -7.56
C ALA A 75 -6.26 -22.85 -9.04
N GLN A 76 -6.58 -21.93 -9.94
CA GLN A 76 -6.19 -22.09 -11.32
C GLN A 76 -4.66 -21.94 -11.38
N PRO A 77 -3.96 -22.66 -12.27
CA PRO A 77 -2.50 -22.59 -12.37
C PRO A 77 -1.96 -21.17 -12.66
N GLY A 78 -2.82 -20.25 -13.15
CA GLY A 78 -2.48 -18.83 -13.32
C GLY A 78 -2.48 -18.01 -12.03
N ASP A 79 -3.18 -18.44 -10.98
CA ASP A 79 -3.29 -17.68 -9.73
C ASP A 79 -2.08 -17.91 -8.82
N GLU A 80 -1.46 -19.09 -8.88
CA GLU A 80 -0.24 -19.39 -8.12
C GLU A 80 0.96 -18.58 -8.60
N ALA A 81 1.14 -18.44 -9.92
CA ALA A 81 2.19 -17.60 -10.50
C ALA A 81 2.01 -16.11 -10.16
N ARG A 82 0.76 -15.63 -10.14
CA ARG A 82 0.44 -14.26 -9.70
C ARG A 82 0.71 -14.05 -8.22
N LEU A 83 0.43 -15.07 -7.40
CA LEU A 83 0.69 -15.03 -5.97
C LEU A 83 2.20 -15.01 -5.69
N ASP A 84 2.99 -15.81 -6.41
CA ASP A 84 4.45 -15.78 -6.36
C ASP A 84 5.00 -14.41 -6.77
N GLN A 85 4.47 -13.84 -7.85
CA GLN A 85 4.87 -12.53 -8.30
C GLN A 85 4.53 -11.44 -7.27
N ALA A 86 3.32 -11.46 -6.70
CA ALA A 86 2.92 -10.50 -5.66
C ALA A 86 3.77 -10.63 -4.39
N LEU A 87 4.08 -11.85 -3.97
CA LEU A 87 4.96 -12.09 -2.82
C LEU A 87 6.37 -11.54 -3.09
N ARG A 88 6.93 -11.77 -4.29
CA ARG A 88 8.24 -11.20 -4.67
C ARG A 88 8.22 -9.68 -4.64
N LEU A 89 7.19 -9.05 -5.21
CA LEU A 89 7.04 -7.59 -5.17
C LEU A 89 6.96 -7.06 -3.73
N CYS A 90 6.28 -7.77 -2.82
CA CYS A 90 6.27 -7.40 -1.41
C CYS A 90 7.66 -7.48 -0.77
N LEU A 91 8.42 -8.53 -1.06
CA LEU A 91 9.77 -8.73 -0.52
C LEU A 91 10.76 -7.71 -1.10
N ASP A 92 10.68 -7.42 -2.40
CA ASP A 92 11.49 -6.40 -3.07
C ASP A 92 11.20 -5.01 -2.48
N ALA A 93 9.93 -4.66 -2.28
CA ALA A 93 9.53 -3.42 -1.64
C ALA A 93 10.01 -3.35 -0.18
N LEU A 94 10.00 -4.47 0.54
CA LEU A 94 10.51 -4.54 1.91
C LEU A 94 12.04 -4.33 1.95
N HIS A 95 12.80 -4.95 1.06
CA HIS A 95 14.24 -4.72 0.97
C HIS A 95 14.56 -3.27 0.65
N GLU A 96 13.81 -2.65 -0.28
CA GLU A 96 13.93 -1.21 -0.52
C GLU A 96 13.64 -0.40 0.76
N THR A 97 12.62 -0.74 1.54
CA THR A 97 12.37 -0.05 2.82
C THR A 97 13.48 -0.24 3.84
N GLU A 98 14.12 -1.40 3.88
CA GLU A 98 15.24 -1.70 4.78
C GLU A 98 16.46 -0.85 4.42
N ASP A 99 16.84 -0.82 3.14
CA ASP A 99 17.97 -0.02 2.63
C ASP A 99 17.76 1.47 2.97
N ARG A 100 16.55 1.98 2.72
CA ARG A 100 16.19 3.37 3.06
C ARG A 100 16.13 3.63 4.56
N ALA A 101 15.75 2.64 5.36
CA ALA A 101 15.75 2.76 6.81
C ALA A 101 17.18 2.91 7.37
N GLN A 102 18.14 2.18 6.80
CA GLN A 102 19.55 2.28 7.20
C GLN A 102 20.10 3.68 6.92
N GLU A 103 19.76 4.26 5.76
CA GLU A 103 20.13 5.63 5.38
C GLU A 103 19.47 6.67 6.30
N ALA A 104 18.18 6.50 6.61
CA ALA A 104 17.40 7.50 7.36
C ALA A 104 17.62 7.46 8.88
N PHE A 105 17.99 6.31 9.47
CA PHE A 105 18.06 6.13 10.92
C PHE A 105 19.45 5.68 11.38
N ALA A 106 20.43 6.58 11.33
CA ALA A 106 21.77 6.36 11.88
C ALA A 106 21.70 6.03 13.41
N GLY A 107 21.72 4.74 13.75
CA GLY A 107 21.77 4.22 15.13
C GLY A 107 20.45 3.70 15.74
N ARG A 108 19.28 4.09 15.21
CA ARG A 108 17.96 3.50 15.58
C ARG A 108 17.37 2.60 14.50
N GLY A 109 18.04 2.48 13.36
CA GLY A 109 17.65 1.60 12.26
C GLY A 109 17.50 0.13 12.69
N GLU A 110 18.16 -0.30 13.76
CA GLU A 110 18.08 -1.68 14.24
C GLU A 110 16.68 -2.09 14.71
N GLN A 111 15.95 -1.20 15.40
CA GLN A 111 14.57 -1.50 15.81
C GLN A 111 13.63 -1.56 14.61
N VAL A 112 13.79 -0.63 13.67
CA VAL A 112 13.03 -0.62 12.40
C VAL A 112 13.34 -1.87 11.59
N ARG A 113 14.61 -2.27 11.52
CA ARG A 113 15.09 -3.46 10.84
C ARG A 113 14.51 -4.74 11.44
N HIS A 114 14.52 -4.88 12.76
CA HIS A 114 13.88 -6.02 13.42
C HIS A 114 12.38 -6.08 13.12
N ALA A 115 11.67 -4.95 13.20
CA ALA A 115 10.25 -4.91 12.89
C ALA A 115 9.95 -5.24 11.41
N LEU A 116 10.82 -4.82 10.48
CA LEU A 116 10.72 -5.18 9.06
C LEU A 116 10.92 -6.68 8.85
N LEU A 117 11.93 -7.29 9.50
CA LEU A 117 12.17 -8.73 9.43
C LEU A 117 11.02 -9.55 10.06
N ASP A 118 10.45 -9.06 11.15
CA ASP A 118 9.30 -9.70 11.80
C ASP A 118 8.04 -9.62 10.91
N ALA A 119 7.80 -8.46 10.27
CA ALA A 119 6.74 -8.31 9.28
C ALA A 119 6.96 -9.23 8.06
N CYS A 120 8.20 -9.35 7.58
CA CYS A 120 8.58 -10.24 6.48
C CYS A 120 8.30 -11.71 6.82
N SER A 121 8.85 -12.20 7.94
CA SER A 121 8.67 -13.58 8.36
C SER A 121 7.20 -13.92 8.62
N SER A 122 6.41 -12.95 9.10
CA SER A 122 4.96 -13.09 9.28
C SER A 122 4.22 -13.15 7.95
N LEU A 123 4.62 -12.35 6.97
CA LEU A 123 4.04 -12.32 5.62
C LEU A 123 4.30 -13.63 4.88
N GLU A 124 5.54 -14.13 4.88
CA GLU A 124 5.92 -15.40 4.26
C GLU A 124 5.18 -16.57 4.91
N ARG A 125 5.12 -16.59 6.25
CA ARG A 125 4.37 -17.61 7.00
C ARG A 125 2.90 -17.59 6.65
N HIS A 126 2.28 -16.41 6.61
CA HIS A 126 0.87 -16.25 6.26
C HIS A 126 0.61 -16.72 4.83
N ALA A 127 1.35 -16.21 3.85
CA ALA A 127 1.21 -16.61 2.45
C ALA A 127 1.41 -18.12 2.24
N GLY A 128 2.41 -18.73 2.88
CA GLY A 128 2.65 -20.17 2.83
C GLY A 128 1.50 -20.99 3.43
N LEU A 129 0.96 -20.56 4.57
CA LEU A 129 -0.20 -21.20 5.19
C LEU A 129 -1.47 -21.02 4.36
N THR A 130 -1.69 -19.86 3.76
CA THR A 130 -2.87 -19.63 2.90
C THR A 130 -2.81 -20.55 1.68
N ARG A 131 -1.65 -20.70 1.03
CA ARG A 131 -1.46 -21.68 -0.05
C ARG A 131 -1.79 -23.11 0.41
N ALA A 132 -1.27 -23.52 1.57
CA ALA A 132 -1.52 -24.84 2.11
C ALA A 132 -3.02 -25.07 2.43
N VAL A 133 -3.73 -24.04 2.88
CA VAL A 133 -5.19 -24.08 3.09
C VAL A 133 -5.96 -24.12 1.77
N MET A 134 -5.52 -23.40 0.74
CA MET A 134 -6.16 -23.42 -0.60
C MET A 134 -6.04 -24.79 -1.28
N LEU A 135 -4.95 -25.51 -1.04
CA LEU A 135 -4.75 -26.88 -1.54
C LEU A 135 -5.54 -27.94 -0.76
N LEU A 136 -6.21 -27.53 0.33
CA LEU A 136 -6.87 -28.45 1.22
C LEU A 136 -8.20 -28.88 0.64
N VAL A 137 -8.34 -30.17 0.35
CA VAL A 137 -9.59 -30.74 -0.17
C VAL A 137 -10.65 -30.72 0.93
N GLU A 138 -11.86 -30.25 0.60
CA GLU A 138 -12.96 -30.07 1.55
C GLU A 138 -13.40 -31.36 2.27
N ASP A 139 -14.15 -31.16 3.35
CA ASP A 139 -14.64 -32.21 4.24
C ASP A 139 -15.43 -33.28 3.47
N GLY A 140 -14.90 -34.50 3.43
CA GLY A 140 -15.50 -35.64 2.70
C GLY A 140 -14.59 -36.25 1.64
N ALA A 141 -13.46 -35.60 1.34
CA ALA A 141 -12.43 -36.14 0.47
C ALA A 141 -11.86 -37.47 0.96
N THR A 142 -11.36 -38.28 0.03
CA THR A 142 -10.62 -39.50 0.37
C THR A 142 -9.35 -39.13 1.14
N PRO A 143 -9.08 -39.76 2.30
CA PRO A 143 -7.86 -39.47 3.06
C PRO A 143 -6.63 -39.75 2.22
N PHE A 144 -5.58 -38.94 2.42
CA PHE A 144 -4.35 -39.12 1.68
C PHE A 144 -3.70 -40.46 2.02
N ALA A 145 -2.95 -41.05 1.08
CA ALA A 145 -2.24 -42.31 1.30
C ALA A 145 -1.36 -42.27 2.57
N ARG A 146 -0.71 -41.13 2.82
CA ARG A 146 0.09 -40.88 4.02
C ARG A 146 -0.72 -40.96 5.32
N GLU A 147 -1.97 -40.47 5.33
CA GLU A 147 -2.83 -40.50 6.53
C GLU A 147 -3.32 -41.92 6.82
N LEU A 148 -3.59 -42.69 5.76
CA LEU A 148 -3.88 -44.12 5.86
C LEU A 148 -2.66 -44.91 6.35
N GLU A 149 -1.46 -44.60 5.88
CA GLU A 149 -0.22 -45.20 6.38
C GLU A 149 0.02 -44.90 7.86
N LEU A 150 -0.20 -43.66 8.30
CA LEU A 150 -0.09 -43.31 9.72
C LEU A 150 -1.08 -44.10 10.59
N ALA A 151 -2.33 -44.25 10.14
CA ALA A 151 -3.31 -45.07 10.84
C ALA A 151 -2.91 -46.56 10.85
N ARG A 152 -2.32 -47.06 9.76
CA ARG A 152 -1.82 -48.44 9.65
C ARG A 152 -0.66 -48.71 10.60
N VAL A 153 0.33 -47.80 10.67
CA VAL A 153 1.47 -47.88 11.60
C VAL A 153 1.00 -47.84 13.06
N ALA A 154 -0.10 -47.12 13.34
CA ALA A 154 -0.74 -47.12 14.64
C ALA A 154 -1.55 -48.41 14.95
N GLY A 155 -1.47 -49.44 14.12
CA GLY A 155 -2.09 -50.75 14.36
C GLY A 155 -3.58 -50.82 14.02
N ARG A 156 -4.10 -49.90 13.19
CA ARG A 156 -5.51 -49.96 12.72
C ARG A 156 -5.64 -50.92 11.55
N ASP A 157 -6.64 -51.80 11.63
CA ASP A 157 -6.99 -52.76 10.57
C ASP A 157 -7.84 -52.14 9.45
N SER A 158 -7.95 -52.84 8.31
CA SER A 158 -8.60 -52.36 7.08
C SER A 158 -10.05 -51.90 7.25
N GLY A 159 -10.79 -52.43 8.23
CA GLY A 159 -12.17 -52.03 8.53
C GLY A 159 -12.27 -50.60 9.11
N ASP A 160 -11.33 -50.23 9.98
CA ASP A 160 -11.31 -48.92 10.66
C ASP A 160 -10.37 -47.91 10.00
N LEU A 161 -9.49 -48.38 9.10
CA LEU A 161 -8.41 -47.59 8.51
C LEU A 161 -8.91 -46.32 7.81
N GLN A 162 -10.00 -46.43 7.06
CA GLN A 162 -10.58 -45.27 6.36
C GLN A 162 -11.17 -44.25 7.33
N VAL A 163 -11.82 -44.71 8.40
CA VAL A 163 -12.40 -43.84 9.43
C VAL A 163 -11.28 -43.13 10.19
N ALA A 164 -10.26 -43.86 10.61
CA ALA A 164 -9.08 -43.31 11.26
C ALA A 164 -8.35 -42.29 10.35
N GLY A 165 -8.17 -42.61 9.07
CA GLY A 165 -7.60 -41.69 8.07
C GLY A 165 -8.40 -40.40 7.94
N ARG A 166 -9.72 -40.47 7.80
CA ARG A 166 -10.60 -39.29 7.75
C ARG A 166 -10.55 -38.48 9.05
N CYS A 167 -10.46 -39.12 10.21
CA CYS A 167 -10.30 -38.43 11.49
C CYS A 167 -8.97 -37.66 11.58
N ILE A 168 -7.88 -38.27 11.12
CA ILE A 168 -6.56 -37.61 11.04
C ILE A 168 -6.62 -36.43 10.07
N GLN A 169 -7.20 -36.62 8.89
CA GLN A 169 -7.38 -35.56 7.89
C GLN A 169 -8.16 -34.37 8.44
N ARG A 170 -9.31 -34.61 9.06
CA ARG A 170 -10.14 -33.56 9.70
C ARG A 170 -9.39 -32.84 10.82
N ARG A 171 -8.60 -33.57 11.62
CA ARG A 171 -7.78 -32.97 12.68
C ARG A 171 -6.67 -32.09 12.08
N ASN A 172 -6.00 -32.56 11.03
CA ASN A 172 -4.93 -31.82 10.37
C ASN A 172 -5.48 -30.60 9.64
N SER A 173 -6.63 -30.70 8.98
CA SER A 173 -7.29 -29.59 8.32
C SER A 173 -7.72 -28.51 9.31
N ALA A 174 -8.35 -28.90 10.43
CA ALA A 174 -8.71 -27.99 11.50
C ALA A 174 -7.48 -27.29 12.10
N ARG A 175 -6.39 -28.03 12.32
CA ARG A 175 -5.11 -27.46 12.79
C ARG A 175 -4.52 -26.47 11.80
N LEU A 176 -4.50 -26.81 10.51
CA LEU A 176 -3.97 -25.91 9.49
C LEU A 176 -4.79 -24.62 9.40
N LYS A 177 -6.12 -24.72 9.40
CA LYS A 177 -7.01 -23.55 9.47
C LYS A 177 -6.77 -22.70 10.72
N ALA A 178 -6.53 -23.33 11.88
CA ALA A 178 -6.18 -22.63 13.11
C ALA A 178 -4.83 -21.91 13.00
N HIS A 179 -3.79 -22.57 12.47
CA HIS A 179 -2.48 -21.95 12.22
C HIS A 179 -2.57 -20.79 11.24
N HIS A 180 -3.34 -20.94 10.16
CA HIS A 180 -3.61 -19.86 9.21
C HIS A 180 -4.27 -18.66 9.90
N SER A 181 -5.32 -18.88 10.70
CA SER A 181 -5.98 -17.80 11.44
C SER A 181 -5.05 -17.07 12.41
N ARG A 182 -4.13 -17.81 13.04
CA ARG A 182 -3.13 -17.24 13.95
C ARG A 182 -2.07 -16.43 13.19
N ALA A 183 -1.54 -16.96 12.09
CA ALA A 183 -0.57 -16.27 11.26
C ALA A 183 -1.13 -14.96 10.69
N ARG A 184 -2.42 -14.93 10.33
CA ARG A 184 -3.12 -13.70 9.91
C ARG A 184 -3.08 -12.62 11.00
N VAL A 185 -3.35 -13.00 12.25
CA VAL A 185 -3.31 -12.05 13.39
C VAL A 185 -1.87 -11.61 13.67
N GLU A 186 -0.90 -12.53 13.63
CA GLU A 186 0.53 -12.23 13.79
C GLU A 186 1.01 -11.24 12.72
N LEU A 187 0.62 -11.41 11.46
CA LEU A 187 0.92 -10.47 10.38
C LEU A 187 0.38 -9.07 10.65
N LEU A 188 -0.91 -8.95 11.00
CA LEU A 188 -1.51 -7.66 11.32
C LEU A 188 -0.81 -6.98 12.51
N HIS A 189 -0.42 -7.76 13.51
CA HIS A 189 0.30 -7.25 14.67
C HIS A 189 1.70 -6.74 14.28
N ALA A 190 2.46 -7.52 13.51
CA ALA A 190 3.80 -7.15 13.05
C ALA A 190 3.75 -5.88 12.16
N LEU A 191 2.76 -5.76 11.28
CA LEU A 191 2.58 -4.56 10.45
C LEU A 191 2.20 -3.33 11.27
N ALA A 192 1.36 -3.49 12.30
CA ALA A 192 0.98 -2.42 13.20
C ALA A 192 2.15 -1.97 14.09
N GLU A 193 2.94 -2.92 14.61
CA GLU A 193 4.15 -2.64 15.38
C GLU A 193 5.20 -1.92 14.53
N LEU A 194 5.44 -2.39 13.29
CA LEU A 194 6.29 -1.70 12.33
C LEU A 194 5.82 -0.26 12.11
N HIS A 195 4.51 -0.06 11.91
CA HIS A 195 3.94 1.28 11.73
C HIS A 195 4.21 2.17 12.94
N GLU A 196 3.98 1.66 14.15
CA GLU A 196 4.18 2.39 15.40
C GLU A 196 5.66 2.76 15.62
N ILE A 197 6.58 1.83 15.34
CA ILE A 197 8.03 2.09 15.45
C ILE A 197 8.45 3.18 14.46
N ILE A 198 7.95 3.13 13.22
CA ILE A 198 8.21 4.16 12.21
C ILE A 198 7.65 5.51 12.65
N ASP A 199 6.42 5.55 13.17
CA ASP A 199 5.76 6.78 13.62
C ASP A 199 6.45 7.39 14.85
N ARG A 200 6.93 6.57 15.78
CA ARG A 200 7.77 7.03 16.90
C ARG A 200 9.13 7.52 16.43
N GLY A 201 9.73 6.85 15.44
CA GLY A 201 11.01 7.24 14.85
C GLY A 201 10.95 8.57 14.09
N TYR A 202 9.81 8.86 13.46
CA TYR A 202 9.53 10.07 12.70
C TYR A 202 9.69 11.37 13.51
N LEU A 203 9.36 11.35 14.81
CA LEU A 203 9.49 12.53 15.68
C LEU A 203 10.94 12.99 15.91
N PHE A 204 11.93 12.20 15.48
CA PHE A 204 13.35 12.46 15.76
C PHE A 204 14.20 12.76 14.51
N THR A 205 13.72 12.44 13.29
CA THR A 205 14.46 12.64 12.04
C THR A 205 14.15 14.00 11.38
N HIS A 206 14.44 15.09 12.09
CA HIS A 206 14.40 16.44 11.51
C HIS A 206 15.66 16.82 10.72
N ALA A 207 16.72 16.00 10.78
CA ALA A 207 18.02 16.33 10.19
C ALA A 207 18.07 16.16 8.66
N ASP A 208 17.30 15.25 8.07
CA ASP A 208 17.22 15.07 6.62
C ASP A 208 15.80 14.71 6.17
N LYS A 209 15.03 15.74 5.80
CA LYS A 209 13.62 15.62 5.39
C LYS A 209 13.47 14.89 4.06
N GLN A 210 14.47 14.96 3.18
CA GLN A 210 14.42 14.26 1.91
C GLN A 210 14.55 12.76 2.14
N LEU A 211 15.51 12.31 2.95
CA LEU A 211 15.63 10.89 3.31
C LEU A 211 14.36 10.36 4.01
N ALA A 212 13.78 11.14 4.94
CA ALA A 212 12.55 10.76 5.62
C ALA A 212 11.35 10.61 4.66
N LEU A 213 11.28 11.44 3.61
CA LEU A 213 10.24 11.37 2.57
C LEU A 213 10.42 10.13 1.69
N HIS A 214 11.64 9.84 1.24
CA HIS A 214 11.94 8.64 0.45
C HIS A 214 11.64 7.37 1.24
N PHE A 215 12.05 7.31 2.50
CA PHE A 215 11.73 6.19 3.39
C PHE A 215 10.20 6.03 3.58
N SER A 216 9.49 7.13 3.84
CA SER A 216 8.03 7.08 4.00
C SER A 216 7.31 6.65 2.73
N ALA A 217 7.83 7.01 1.55
CA ALA A 217 7.30 6.55 0.26
C ALA A 217 7.55 5.06 0.03
N ALA A 218 8.73 4.55 0.38
CA ALA A 218 9.03 3.12 0.31
C ALA A 218 8.10 2.31 1.23
N VAL A 219 7.85 2.79 2.46
CA VAL A 219 6.93 2.14 3.41
C VAL A 219 5.50 2.10 2.87
N LEU A 220 5.07 3.20 2.23
CA LEU A 220 3.76 3.25 1.58
C LEU A 220 3.67 2.22 0.45
N GLN A 221 4.70 2.12 -0.40
CA GLN A 221 4.76 1.15 -1.48
C GLN A 221 4.70 -0.29 -0.95
N PHE A 222 5.43 -0.59 0.12
CA PHE A 222 5.37 -1.88 0.79
C PHE A 222 3.94 -2.22 1.26
N TYR A 223 3.24 -1.31 1.94
CA TYR A 223 1.86 -1.57 2.37
C TYR A 223 0.89 -1.75 1.20
N VAL A 224 1.09 -1.04 0.09
CA VAL A 224 0.29 -1.25 -1.14
C VAL A 224 0.50 -2.66 -1.67
N CYS A 225 1.75 -3.13 -1.78
CA CYS A 225 2.05 -4.49 -2.20
C CYS A 225 1.42 -5.54 -1.26
N VAL A 226 1.45 -5.32 0.06
CA VAL A 226 0.80 -6.21 1.03
C VAL A 226 -0.71 -6.25 0.84
N VAL A 227 -1.37 -5.12 0.58
CA VAL A 227 -2.82 -5.08 0.27
C VAL A 227 -3.12 -5.84 -1.02
N GLU A 228 -2.32 -5.66 -2.07
CA GLU A 228 -2.47 -6.43 -3.31
C GLU A 228 -2.35 -7.93 -3.05
N LEU A 229 -1.35 -8.36 -2.28
CA LEU A 229 -1.19 -9.76 -1.92
C LEU A 229 -2.40 -10.30 -1.12
N LEU A 230 -2.85 -9.57 -0.10
CA LEU A 230 -4.01 -9.98 0.72
C LEU A 230 -5.31 -10.03 -0.09
N THR A 231 -5.50 -9.12 -1.05
CA THR A 231 -6.66 -9.15 -1.94
C THR A 231 -6.63 -10.34 -2.90
N LEU A 232 -5.45 -10.71 -3.41
CA LEU A 232 -5.26 -11.93 -4.21
C LEU A 232 -5.57 -13.20 -3.40
N LEU A 233 -5.23 -13.19 -2.10
CA LEU A 233 -5.55 -14.27 -1.17
C LEU A 233 -7.03 -14.31 -0.74
N GLY A 234 -7.86 -13.34 -1.19
CA GLY A 234 -9.27 -13.25 -0.82
C GLY A 234 -9.53 -12.69 0.58
N GLU A 235 -8.51 -12.17 1.26
CA GLU A 235 -8.59 -11.66 2.63
C GLU A 235 -8.96 -10.17 2.71
N ARG A 236 -10.18 -9.84 2.26
CA ARG A 236 -10.64 -8.44 2.19
C ARG A 236 -10.60 -7.71 3.54
N ALA A 237 -11.02 -8.36 4.62
CA ALA A 237 -11.03 -7.74 5.95
C ALA A 237 -9.61 -7.43 6.46
N THR A 238 -8.64 -8.31 6.19
CA THR A 238 -7.21 -8.07 6.51
C THR A 238 -6.67 -6.93 5.67
N ALA A 239 -6.98 -6.92 4.37
CA ALA A 239 -6.59 -5.86 3.44
C ALA A 239 -7.15 -4.48 3.85
N GLU A 240 -8.41 -4.41 4.31
CA GLU A 240 -9.00 -3.18 4.87
C GLU A 240 -8.27 -2.70 6.13
N GLY A 241 -7.85 -3.63 6.99
CA GLY A 241 -7.02 -3.32 8.16
C GLY A 241 -5.69 -2.66 7.78
N VAL A 242 -4.99 -3.24 6.80
CA VAL A 242 -3.73 -2.67 6.26
C VAL A 242 -3.99 -1.37 5.49
N GLY A 243 -5.16 -1.23 4.85
CA GLY A 243 -5.58 0.02 4.19
C GLY A 243 -5.58 1.22 5.13
N ARG A 244 -5.93 1.03 6.41
CA ARG A 244 -5.82 2.10 7.42
C ARG A 244 -4.37 2.50 7.71
N LEU A 245 -3.42 1.57 7.61
CA LEU A 245 -1.99 1.86 7.72
C LEU A 245 -1.49 2.66 6.51
N ILE A 246 -2.04 2.39 5.32
CA ILE A 246 -1.79 3.19 4.11
C ILE A 246 -2.28 4.62 4.30
N ASP A 247 -3.49 4.82 4.82
CA ASP A 247 -4.04 6.16 5.09
C ASP A 247 -3.15 6.94 6.07
N ALA A 248 -2.70 6.29 7.16
CA ALA A 248 -1.80 6.89 8.14
C ALA A 248 -0.42 7.22 7.54
N ALA A 249 0.17 6.31 6.77
CA ALA A 249 1.42 6.56 6.06
C ALA A 249 1.29 7.69 5.03
N THR A 250 0.16 7.77 4.33
CA THR A 250 -0.13 8.83 3.35
C THR A 250 -0.26 10.19 4.04
N ALA A 251 -0.95 10.25 5.18
CA ALA A 251 -1.05 11.47 5.98
C ALA A 251 0.35 11.97 6.41
N ARG A 252 1.24 11.05 6.80
CA ARG A 252 2.63 11.37 7.15
C ARG A 252 3.41 11.92 5.96
N VAL A 253 3.31 11.30 4.78
CA VAL A 253 3.98 11.80 3.56
C VAL A 253 3.50 13.22 3.21
N ARG A 254 2.19 13.50 3.32
CA ARG A 254 1.65 14.85 3.10
C ARG A 254 2.18 15.85 4.13
N ALA A 255 2.29 15.46 5.40
CA ALA A 255 2.87 16.31 6.44
C ALA A 255 4.33 16.67 6.11
N LEU A 256 5.14 15.70 5.72
CA LEU A 256 6.52 15.92 5.27
C LEU A 256 6.61 16.86 4.06
N GLN A 257 5.79 16.62 3.03
CA GLN A 257 5.76 17.47 1.83
C GLN A 257 5.42 18.92 2.17
N SER A 258 4.41 19.15 3.01
CA SER A 258 4.02 20.51 3.42
C SER A 258 5.11 21.23 4.22
N MET A 259 5.86 20.51 5.05
CA MET A 259 7.02 21.07 5.76
C MET A 259 8.15 21.46 4.80
N THR A 260 8.45 20.62 3.81
CA THR A 260 9.50 20.90 2.80
C THR A 260 9.12 22.10 1.93
N HIS A 261 7.87 22.20 1.47
CA HIS A 261 7.40 23.33 0.67
C HIS A 261 7.44 24.67 1.44
N ARG A 262 7.08 24.65 2.74
CA ARG A 262 7.09 25.86 3.56
C ARG A 262 8.49 26.45 3.73
N GLU A 263 9.51 25.62 3.87
CA GLU A 263 10.90 26.10 3.98
C GLU A 263 11.41 26.70 2.67
N LEU A 264 11.14 26.05 1.54
CA LEU A 264 11.50 26.57 0.22
C LEU A 264 10.88 27.97 -0.02
N SER A 265 9.61 28.16 0.38
CA SER A 265 8.94 29.46 0.26
C SER A 265 9.52 30.54 1.20
N LEU A 266 10.06 30.16 2.36
CA LEU A 266 10.70 31.09 3.30
C LEU A 266 12.11 31.47 2.87
N THR A 267 12.84 30.57 2.21
CA THR A 267 14.15 30.88 1.64
C THR A 267 14.04 31.80 0.43
N GLU A 268 13.05 31.58 -0.46
CA GLU A 268 12.82 32.44 -1.62
C GLU A 268 12.39 33.86 -1.24
N THR A 269 11.54 34.00 -0.20
CA THR A 269 11.08 35.32 0.27
C THR A 269 12.11 36.03 1.15
N GLY A 270 12.97 35.29 1.87
CA GLY A 270 14.05 35.86 2.69
C GLY A 270 15.17 36.51 1.87
N ASP A 271 15.49 35.95 0.70
CA ASP A 271 16.51 36.50 -0.20
C ASP A 271 16.03 37.77 -0.93
N GLU A 272 14.73 37.88 -1.24
CA GLU A 272 14.16 39.10 -1.85
C GLU A 272 14.08 40.30 -0.88
N LEU A 273 13.96 40.04 0.43
CA LEU A 273 13.87 41.08 1.45
C LEU A 273 15.25 41.62 1.88
N CYS A 274 16.32 40.83 1.77
CA CYS A 274 17.68 41.27 2.09
C CYS A 274 18.37 42.04 0.94
N ALA A 275 17.91 41.90 -0.31
CA ALA A 275 18.51 42.59 -1.45
C ALA A 275 18.10 44.08 -1.60
N ASN A 276 17.00 44.51 -0.95
CA ASN A 276 16.38 45.82 -1.19
C ASN A 276 16.67 46.90 -0.13
N THR A 277 17.54 46.63 0.85
CA THR A 277 17.95 47.61 1.87
C THR A 277 19.47 47.84 1.90
N MET A 278 20.05 48.20 0.76
CA MET A 278 21.33 48.92 0.72
C MET A 278 21.05 50.39 0.38
N PRO A 279 21.15 51.34 1.34
CA PRO A 279 21.06 52.75 1.01
C PRO A 279 22.27 53.17 0.15
N PRO A 280 22.11 54.13 -0.78
CA PRO A 280 23.18 54.55 -1.66
C PRO A 280 24.31 55.17 -0.84
N ARG A 281 25.50 54.56 -0.92
CA ARG A 281 26.76 55.15 -0.46
C ARG A 281 27.09 56.36 -1.33
N HIS A 282 26.72 57.55 -0.87
CA HIS A 282 27.33 58.79 -1.36
C HIS A 282 28.77 58.86 -0.86
N SER A 283 29.72 58.54 -1.74
CA SER A 283 31.14 58.77 -1.55
C SER A 283 31.46 60.25 -1.76
N ASN A 284 31.34 61.07 -0.71
CA ASN A 284 31.96 62.39 -0.68
C ASN A 284 33.39 62.26 -0.14
N VAL A 285 34.34 62.18 -1.07
CA VAL A 285 35.77 62.32 -0.81
C VAL A 285 36.07 63.80 -0.59
N THR A 286 36.10 64.24 0.67
CA THR A 286 36.71 65.53 1.03
C THR A 286 38.19 65.31 1.32
N GLN A 287 39.02 65.84 0.42
CA GLN A 287 40.47 65.98 0.58
C GLN A 287 40.79 66.82 1.82
N PHE A 288 41.54 66.25 2.76
CA PHE A 288 42.22 66.99 3.82
C PHE A 288 43.67 67.24 3.39
N SER A 289 44.03 68.51 3.25
CA SER A 289 45.39 68.99 3.05
C SER A 289 46.05 69.26 4.41
N PRO A 290 47.28 68.80 4.69
CA PRO A 290 48.00 69.21 5.88
C PRO A 290 48.83 70.46 5.59
N ARG A 291 48.59 71.53 6.35
CA ARG A 291 49.48 72.70 6.42
C ARG A 291 50.33 72.53 7.68
N ALA A 292 51.61 72.19 7.49
CA ALA A 292 52.60 72.22 8.56
C ALA A 292 53.21 73.62 8.66
N THR A 293 53.37 74.05 9.91
CA THR A 293 54.09 75.23 10.41
C THR A 293 55.58 75.14 10.19
#